data_AF-A0A6L8ENA7-F1
#
_entry.id   AF-A0A6L8ENA7-F1
#
_cell.length_a   1.000
_cell.length_b   1.000
_cell.length_c   1.000
_cell.angle_alpha   90.00
_cell.angle_beta   90.00
_cell.angle_gamma   90.00
#
_symmetry.space_group_name_H-M   'P 1'
#
loop_
_entity.id
_entity.type
_entity.pdbx_description
1 polymer ?
#
loop_
_entity_poly.entity_id
_entity_poly.type
_entity_poly.pdbx_seq_one_letter_code
_entity_poly.pdbx_strand_id
1 'polypeptide(L)' 'HQPGINLLFEVISIDNILFGSEMVGAVRGIDPQTGQYFDDTKRYIDALNLDEVARHKVFELNARRVYPRLDQALTARGK' A
#
# COMPACT_ATOMS: atom_id res chain seq x y z
N HIS A 1 -11.34 -9.15 1.15
CA HIS A 1 -10.86 -7.88 0.56
C HIS A 1 -9.89 -8.05 -0.60
N GLN A 2 -9.18 -9.19 -0.74
CA GLN A 2 -8.25 -9.43 -1.85
C GLN A 2 -8.80 -9.13 -3.26
N PRO A 3 -10.04 -9.49 -3.64
CA PRO A 3 -10.54 -9.21 -4.99
C PRO A 3 -10.57 -7.71 -5.34
N GLY A 4 -10.80 -6.84 -4.35
CA GLY A 4 -10.78 -5.39 -4.57
C GLY A 4 -9.38 -4.85 -4.84
N ILE A 5 -8.38 -5.34 -4.09
CA ILE A 5 -6.96 -5.00 -4.35
C ILE A 5 -6.50 -5.56 -5.69
N ASN A 6 -6.92 -6.78 -6.06
CA ASN A 6 -6.61 -7.35 -7.37
C ASN A 6 -7.12 -6.46 -8.51
N LEU A 7 -8.40 -6.05 -8.45
CA LEU A 7 -9.00 -5.20 -9.47
C LEU A 7 -8.29 -3.85 -9.56
N LEU A 8 -7.94 -3.24 -8.42
CA LEU A 8 -7.21 -1.97 -8.39
C LEU A 8 -5.90 -2.07 -9.19
N PHE A 9 -5.12 -3.13 -8.98
CA PHE A 9 -3.83 -3.33 -9.66
C PHE A 9 -3.96 -3.80 -11.11
N GLU A 10 -5.11 -4.34 -11.50
CA GLU A 10 -5.40 -4.71 -12.89
C GLU A 10 -5.68 -3.47 -13.75
N VAL A 11 -6.42 -2.49 -13.22
CA VAL A 11 -6.97 -1.39 -14.02
C VAL A 11 -6.26 -0.05 -13.82
N ILE A 12 -5.54 0.14 -12.71
CA ILE A 12 -4.82 1.38 -12.40
C ILE A 12 -3.32 1.16 -12.57
N SER A 13 -2.66 2.07 -13.30
CA SER A 13 -1.20 2.08 -13.41
C SER A 13 -0.54 2.18 -12.05
N ILE A 14 0.51 1.39 -11.82
CA ILE A 14 1.29 1.34 -10.58
C ILE A 14 1.73 2.73 -10.11
N ASP A 15 2.07 3.65 -11.01
CA ASP A 15 2.54 4.98 -10.64
C ASP A 15 1.45 5.83 -9.93
N ASN A 16 0.18 5.44 -10.02
CA ASN A 16 -0.96 6.10 -9.39
C ASN A 16 -1.43 5.43 -8.09
N ILE A 17 -0.77 4.35 -7.65
CA ILE A 17 -1.16 3.60 -6.46
C ILE A 17 -0.21 3.93 -5.31
N LEU A 18 -0.77 4.37 -4.18
CA LEU A 18 -0.05 4.62 -2.93
C LEU A 18 -0.56 3.67 -1.86
N PHE A 19 0.35 3.06 -1.10
CA PHE A 19 -0.03 2.24 0.05
C PHE A 19 -0.69 3.09 1.16
N GLY A 20 -1.79 2.57 1.71
CA GLY A 20 -2.48 3.12 2.87
C GLY A 20 -3.35 2.04 3.53
N SER A 21 -3.36 2.03 4.87
CA SER A 21 -4.14 1.05 5.65
C SER A 21 -5.27 1.66 6.47
N GLU A 22 -5.16 2.96 6.82
CA GLU A 22 -6.09 3.62 7.75
C GLU A 22 -6.33 2.81 9.04
N MET A 23 -5.27 2.15 9.54
CA MET A 23 -5.36 1.30 10.74
C MET A 23 -5.95 2.07 11.91
N VAL A 24 -6.77 1.37 12.72
CA VAL A 24 -7.50 1.97 13.86
C VAL A 24 -8.58 2.97 13.43
N GLY A 25 -8.94 2.98 12.14
CA GLY A 25 -10.03 3.76 11.57
C GLY A 25 -11.39 3.08 11.73
N ALA A 26 -12.18 3.10 10.65
CA ALA A 26 -13.59 2.71 10.63
C ALA A 26 -13.85 1.20 10.85
N VAL A 27 -12.93 0.32 10.43
CA VAL A 27 -13.11 -1.14 10.51
C VAL A 27 -11.97 -1.76 11.31
N ARG A 28 -12.27 -2.18 12.53
CA ARG A 28 -11.30 -2.80 13.47
C ARG A 28 -11.51 -4.31 13.66
N GLY A 29 -12.41 -4.89 12.87
CA GLY A 29 -12.80 -6.29 12.99
C GLY A 29 -11.78 -7.23 12.38
N ILE A 30 -11.79 -8.48 12.87
CA ILE A 30 -11.08 -9.60 12.26
C ILE A 30 -12.02 -10.21 11.20
N ASP A 31 -11.48 -10.44 10.01
CA ASP A 31 -12.16 -11.16 8.94
C ASP A 31 -12.32 -12.64 9.34
N PRO A 32 -13.56 -13.15 9.51
CA PRO A 32 -13.79 -14.53 9.93
C PRO A 32 -13.35 -15.56 8.88
N GLN A 33 -13.17 -15.16 7.62
CA GLN A 33 -12.74 -16.05 6.55
C GLN A 33 -11.23 -16.26 6.54
N THR A 34 -10.46 -15.29 7.03
CA THR A 34 -8.98 -15.32 6.96
C THR A 34 -8.32 -15.33 8.34
N GLY A 35 -9.05 -14.96 9.39
CA GLY A 35 -8.52 -14.78 10.75
C GLY A 35 -7.60 -13.57 10.89
N GLN A 36 -7.62 -12.63 9.93
CA GLN A 36 -6.75 -11.47 9.88
C GLN A 36 -7.55 -10.18 10.01
N TYR A 37 -6.90 -9.08 10.42
CA TYR A 37 -7.56 -7.78 10.46
C TYR A 37 -7.94 -7.29 9.07
N PHE A 38 -9.12 -6.69 8.94
CA PHE A 38 -9.55 -6.10 7.68
C PHE A 38 -8.65 -4.96 7.21
N ASP A 39 -8.16 -4.14 8.15
CA ASP A 39 -7.29 -2.98 7.91
C ASP A 39 -5.80 -3.32 7.80
N ASP A 40 -5.40 -4.59 7.90
CA ASP A 40 -4.05 -5.05 7.58
C ASP A 40 -3.85 -5.16 6.05
N THR A 41 -3.93 -4.02 5.37
CA THR A 41 -3.95 -3.96 3.90
C THR A 41 -2.61 -4.33 3.27
N LYS A 42 -1.50 -4.31 4.03
CA LYS A 42 -0.18 -4.74 3.56
C LYS A 42 -0.23 -6.19 3.08
N ARG A 43 -0.97 -7.05 3.77
CA ARG A 43 -1.13 -8.46 3.39
C ARG A 43 -1.68 -8.64 1.99
N TYR A 44 -2.61 -7.79 1.58
CA TYR A 44 -3.22 -7.89 0.26
C TYR A 44 -2.24 -7.50 -0.85
N ILE A 45 -1.33 -6.55 -0.57
CA ILE A 45 -0.27 -6.16 -1.50
C ILE A 45 0.83 -7.22 -1.55
N ASP A 46 1.23 -7.79 -0.40
CA ASP A 46 2.21 -8.86 -0.33
C ASP A 46 1.76 -10.14 -1.07
N ALA A 47 0.44 -10.36 -1.18
CA ALA A 47 -0.14 -11.47 -1.92
C ALA A 47 -0.17 -11.27 -3.45
N LEU A 48 0.12 -10.06 -3.95
CA LEU A 48 0.21 -9.78 -5.38
C LEU A 48 1.57 -10.25 -5.93
N ASN A 49 1.57 -10.72 -7.19
CA ASN A 49 2.81 -11.07 -7.90
C ASN A 49 3.51 -9.83 -8.48
N LEU A 50 3.88 -8.88 -7.61
CA LEU A 50 4.63 -7.68 -7.98
C LEU A 50 6.13 -7.93 -7.89
N ASP A 51 6.87 -7.46 -8.88
CA ASP A 51 8.33 -7.37 -8.79
C ASP A 51 8.76 -6.36 -7.69
N GLU A 52 10.04 -6.40 -7.33
CA GLU A 52 10.58 -5.56 -6.26
C GLU A 52 10.45 -4.06 -6.56
N VAL A 53 10.60 -3.68 -7.83
CA VAL A 53 10.53 -2.28 -8.28
C VAL A 53 9.11 -1.73 -8.13
N ALA A 54 8.10 -2.46 -8.61
CA ALA A 54 6.69 -2.14 -8.47
C ALA A 54 6.28 -2.07 -6.99
N ARG A 55 6.76 -3.02 -6.19
CA ARG A 55 6.48 -3.05 -4.75
C ARG A 55 7.08 -1.83 -4.04
N HIS A 56 8.31 -1.45 -4.39
CA HIS A 56 8.96 -0.25 -3.84
C HIS A 56 8.24 1.04 -4.24
N LYS A 57 7.75 1.12 -5.48
CA LYS A 57 6.93 2.24 -5.93
C LYS A 57 5.68 2.42 -5.07
N VAL A 58 4.91 1.35 -4.88
CA VAL A 58 3.65 1.40 -4.12
C VAL A 58 3.88 1.73 -2.64
N PHE A 59 4.89 1.13 -2.01
CA PHE A 59 5.14 1.36 -0.59
C PHE A 59 5.86 2.67 -0.29
N GLU A 60 6.62 3.24 -1.22
CA GLU A 60 7.45 4.41 -0.92
C GLU A 60 7.53 5.42 -2.06
N LEU A 61 8.04 5.04 -3.24
CA LEU A 61 8.49 6.05 -4.22
C LEU A 61 7.34 6.90 -4.76
N ASN A 62 6.15 6.32 -4.94
CA ASN A 62 4.97 7.07 -5.35
C ASN A 62 4.55 8.08 -4.28
N ALA A 63 4.62 7.71 -3.00
CA ALA A 63 4.33 8.64 -1.91
C ALA A 63 5.37 9.76 -1.83
N ARG A 64 6.67 9.45 -1.95
CA ARG A 64 7.74 10.48 -1.98
C ARG A 64 7.54 11.46 -3.16
N ARG A 65 7.19 10.95 -4.34
CA ARG A 65 6.88 11.76 -5.53
C ARG A 65 5.65 12.66 -5.33
N VAL A 66 4.57 12.14 -4.74
CA VAL A 66 3.31 12.87 -4.50
C VAL A 66 3.42 13.86 -3.34
N TYR A 67 4.28 13.59 -2.35
CA TYR A 67 4.53 14.45 -1.19
C TYR A 67 5.99 14.95 -1.17
N PRO A 68 6.37 15.95 -2.00
CA PRO A 68 7.76 16.40 -2.12
C PRO A 68 8.42 16.86 -0.81
N ARG A 69 7.63 17.40 0.13
CA ARG A 69 8.13 17.78 1.46
C ARG A 69 8.53 16.57 2.31
N LEU A 70 7.82 15.46 2.17
CA LEU A 70 8.19 14.19 2.81
C LEU A 70 9.50 13.66 2.22
N ASP A 71 9.62 13.67 0.89
CA ASP A 71 10.84 13.25 0.20
C ASP A 71 12.07 14.03 0.68
N GLN A 72 11.99 15.37 0.66
CA GLN A 72 13.06 16.24 1.16
C GLN A 72 13.45 15.91 2.62
N ALA A 73 12.45 15.68 3.49
CA ALA A 73 12.70 15.35 4.89
C ALA A 73 13.36 13.98 5.08
N LEU A 74 13.06 12.99 4.22
CA LEU A 74 13.69 11.67 4.24
C LEU A 74 15.12 11.72 3.67
N THR A 75 15.33 12.40 2.54
CA THR A 75 16.66 12.61 1.97
C THR A 75 17.60 13.32 2.94
N ALA A 76 17.12 14.34 3.66
CA ALA A 76 17.89 15.02 4.69
C ALA A 76 18.30 14.10 5.87
N ARG A 77 17.62 12.97 6.05
CA ARG A 77 17.92 11.93 7.06
C ARG A 77 18.76 10.78 6.49
N GLY A 78 19.21 10.86 5.23
CA GLY A 78 19.98 9.80 4.56
C GLY A 78 19.12 8.60 4.15
N LYS A 79 17.82 8.82 3.91
CA LYS A 79 16.87 7.81 3.42
C LYS A 79 16.41 8.07 2.00
#